data_AF-A0A822FNA4-F1
#
_entry.id   AF-A0A822FNA4-F1
#
_cell.length_a   1.000
_cell.length_b   1.000
_cell.length_c   1.000
_cell.angle_alpha   90.00
_cell.angle_beta   90.00
_cell.angle_gamma   90.00
#
_symmetry.space_group_name_H-M   'P 1'
#
loop_
_entity.id
_entity.type
_entity.pdbx_description
1 polymer ?
#
loop_
_entity_poly.entity_id
_entity_poly.type
_entity_poly.pdbx_seq_one_letter_code
_entity_poly.pdbx_strand_id
1 'polypeptide(L)'
;MNTRVSMSDALSNVEVLYELPLIDSQPSVEGANNAIVYEANFDTNFEDKTAYITGISKYIEEAVLHSNLSLLLEQGYQHAMTLYTWRCCSRAIPTNNLIYLVNYQYLVKSPEQPNRIEIYEKTVEALQPEVAKLMAIMHFSMNAIDTFCNQVRRLCHHEKRKEFVSEAYLLTLGEFINMFAVLDELKNMKSSVKNDYSAYRRAAQFLRVISDSTALTESQNLSMFLATNDKIRTMLKTSLAQIEGYEELLADVVNTSVHMFENKLYLLPSEKHMLVK
;
A
#
# COMPACT_ATOMS: atom_id res chain seq x y z
N MET A 1 -22.31 -45.81 16.22
CA MET A 1 -21.86 -44.47 15.79
C MET A 1 -22.78 -43.45 16.44
N ASN A 2 -22.36 -42.78 17.51
CA ASN A 2 -23.18 -41.76 18.18
C ASN A 2 -23.03 -40.43 17.42
N THR A 3 -23.85 -40.23 16.40
CA THR A 3 -24.03 -38.93 15.74
C THR A 3 -24.86 -38.04 16.67
N ARG A 4 -24.20 -37.41 17.65
CA ARG A 4 -24.80 -36.30 18.40
C ARG A 4 -24.93 -35.12 17.44
N VAL A 5 -26.17 -34.84 17.02
CA VAL A 5 -26.52 -33.65 16.23
C VAL A 5 -26.28 -32.41 17.09
N SER A 6 -25.62 -31.37 16.55
CA SER A 6 -25.40 -30.14 17.29
C SER A 6 -26.71 -29.33 17.42
N MET A 7 -26.82 -28.49 18.45
CA MET A 7 -27.99 -27.63 18.60
C MET A 7 -28.16 -26.68 17.40
N SER A 8 -27.05 -26.22 16.81
CA SER A 8 -27.05 -25.38 15.61
C SER A 8 -27.67 -26.10 14.41
N ASP A 9 -27.28 -27.36 14.18
CA ASP A 9 -27.82 -28.16 13.07
C ASP A 9 -29.31 -28.41 13.26
N ALA A 10 -29.75 -28.66 14.50
CA ALA A 10 -31.15 -28.86 14.81
C ALA A 10 -31.99 -27.60 14.55
N LEU A 11 -31.47 -26.41 14.88
CA LEU A 11 -32.13 -25.13 14.61
C LEU A 11 -32.16 -24.82 13.11
N SER A 12 -31.05 -25.03 12.41
CA SER A 12 -30.98 -24.83 10.95
C SER A 12 -32.02 -25.67 10.20
N ASN A 13 -32.25 -26.92 10.62
CA ASN A 13 -33.29 -27.76 10.03
C ASN A 13 -34.71 -27.18 10.20
N VAL A 14 -34.99 -26.48 11.30
CA VAL A 14 -36.28 -25.83 11.54
C VAL A 14 -36.41 -24.56 10.71
N GLU A 15 -35.33 -23.78 10.57
CA GLU A 15 -35.29 -22.58 9.72
C GLU A 15 -35.59 -22.91 8.25
N VAL A 16 -35.06 -24.02 7.73
CA VAL A 16 -35.35 -24.49 6.36
C VAL A 16 -36.86 -24.69 6.12
N LEU A 17 -37.62 -25.08 7.14
CA LEU A 17 -39.07 -25.25 7.01
C LEU A 17 -39.81 -23.91 6.87
N TYR A 18 -39.27 -22.83 7.44
CA TYR A 18 -39.84 -21.48 7.28
C TYR A 18 -39.60 -20.88 5.89
N GLU A 19 -38.50 -21.25 5.24
CA GLU A 19 -38.17 -20.79 3.89
C GLU A 19 -38.91 -21.58 2.79
N LEU A 20 -39.60 -22.66 3.16
CA LEU A 20 -40.24 -23.55 2.21
C LEU A 20 -41.42 -22.81 1.53
N PRO A 21 -41.36 -22.58 0.21
CA PRO A 21 -42.41 -21.84 -0.48
C PRO A 21 -43.70 -22.65 -0.43
N LEU A 22 -44.67 -22.17 0.34
CA LEU A 22 -46.01 -22.74 0.34
C LEU A 22 -46.69 -22.33 -0.96
N ILE A 23 -47.22 -23.30 -1.69
CA ILE A 23 -48.02 -23.04 -2.89
C ILE A 23 -49.29 -22.33 -2.42
N ASP A 24 -49.39 -21.03 -2.67
CA ASP A 24 -50.59 -20.28 -2.39
C ASP A 24 -51.72 -20.84 -3.26
N SER A 25 -52.87 -21.16 -2.67
CA SER A 25 -54.03 -21.69 -3.41
C SER A 25 -54.76 -20.58 -4.18
N GLN A 26 -54.00 -19.64 -4.75
CA GLN A 26 -54.56 -18.60 -5.61
C GLN A 26 -54.91 -19.20 -6.96
N PRO A 27 -56.12 -18.96 -7.49
CA PRO A 27 -56.44 -19.29 -8.86
C PRO A 27 -55.47 -18.54 -9.80
N SER A 28 -54.90 -19.25 -10.76
CA SER A 28 -54.09 -18.63 -11.82
C SER A 28 -54.99 -17.68 -12.62
N VAL A 29 -54.88 -16.37 -12.36
CA VAL A 29 -55.45 -15.32 -13.20
C VAL A 29 -54.37 -14.90 -14.20
N GLU A 30 -53.91 -15.83 -15.03
CA GLU A 30 -53.14 -15.46 -16.21
C GLU A 30 -54.08 -14.70 -17.16
N GLY A 31 -53.84 -13.39 -17.32
CA GLY A 31 -54.51 -12.59 -18.35
C GLY A 31 -54.08 -13.04 -19.75
N ALA A 32 -54.90 -12.74 -20.77
CA ALA A 32 -54.59 -13.09 -22.15
C ALA A 32 -53.21 -12.57 -22.58
N ASN A 33 -52.44 -13.41 -23.27
CA ASN A 33 -51.12 -13.06 -23.80
C ASN A 33 -51.24 -11.89 -24.79
N ASN A 34 -50.77 -10.71 -24.40
CA ASN A 34 -50.62 -9.59 -25.33
C ASN A 34 -49.27 -9.71 -26.04
N ALA A 35 -49.29 -9.64 -27.37
CA ALA A 35 -48.07 -9.61 -28.17
C ALA A 35 -47.32 -8.30 -27.89
N ILE A 36 -46.10 -8.40 -27.37
CA ILE A 36 -45.18 -7.26 -27.26
C ILE A 36 -44.58 -7.05 -28.64
N VAL A 37 -44.95 -5.95 -29.31
CA VAL A 37 -44.26 -5.51 -30.52
C VAL A 37 -42.95 -4.87 -30.09
N TYR A 38 -41.85 -5.56 -30.34
CA TYR A 38 -40.50 -5.03 -30.14
C TYR A 38 -39.99 -4.47 -31.47
N GLU A 39 -39.82 -3.16 -31.56
CA GLU A 39 -39.06 -2.54 -32.65
C GLU A 39 -37.59 -2.42 -32.22
N ALA A 40 -36.69 -3.04 -32.99
CA ALA A 40 -35.26 -2.91 -32.77
C ALA A 40 -34.81 -1.48 -33.08
N ASN A 41 -34.39 -0.74 -32.05
CA ASN A 41 -33.75 0.56 -32.20
C ASN A 41 -32.24 0.37 -32.40
N PHE A 42 -31.69 0.85 -33.52
CA PHE A 42 -30.26 0.81 -33.83
C PHE A 42 -29.50 2.03 -33.31
N ASP A 43 -29.99 2.63 -32.23
CA ASP A 43 -29.36 3.79 -31.63
C ASP A 43 -27.99 3.41 -31.03
N THR A 44 -26.93 4.06 -31.50
CA THR A 44 -25.54 3.84 -31.06
C THR A 44 -25.17 4.68 -29.84
N ASN A 45 -26.16 5.17 -29.09
CA ASN A 45 -25.92 5.95 -27.88
C ASN A 45 -25.51 5.09 -26.67
N PHE A 46 -25.56 3.75 -26.80
CA PHE A 46 -25.07 2.76 -25.82
C PHE A 46 -25.57 3.02 -24.38
N GLU A 47 -26.78 3.56 -24.24
CA GLU A 47 -27.38 3.86 -22.92
C GLU A 47 -27.58 2.59 -22.08
N ASP A 48 -27.76 1.45 -22.75
CA ASP A 48 -27.94 0.12 -22.17
C ASP A 48 -26.63 -0.66 -21.96
N LYS A 49 -25.45 -0.04 -22.15
CA LYS A 49 -24.15 -0.71 -21.95
C LYS A 49 -24.02 -1.35 -20.57
N THR A 50 -24.67 -0.78 -19.56
CA THR A 50 -24.70 -1.30 -18.18
C THR A 50 -25.49 -2.60 -18.07
N ALA A 51 -26.48 -2.84 -18.93
CA ALA A 51 -27.25 -4.08 -18.99
C ALA A 51 -26.46 -5.25 -19.61
N TYR A 52 -25.42 -4.96 -20.40
CA TYR A 52 -24.51 -5.98 -20.97
C TYR A 52 -23.27 -6.25 -20.12
N ILE A 53 -23.15 -5.65 -18.92
CA ILE A 53 -22.11 -6.03 -17.95
C ILE A 53 -22.46 -7.43 -17.43
N THR A 54 -21.92 -8.45 -18.09
CA THR A 54 -22.03 -9.83 -17.64
C THR A 54 -21.35 -9.99 -16.28
N GLY A 55 -21.78 -10.97 -15.46
CA GLY A 55 -21.14 -11.25 -14.17
C GLY A 55 -19.62 -11.48 -14.30
N ILE A 56 -19.17 -12.00 -15.44
CA ILE A 56 -17.74 -12.23 -15.76
C ILE A 56 -16.95 -10.92 -15.83
N SER A 57 -17.55 -9.84 -16.37
CA SER A 57 -16.89 -8.54 -16.52
C SER A 57 -16.45 -7.96 -15.18
N LYS A 58 -17.24 -8.17 -14.10
CA LYS A 58 -16.91 -7.69 -12.75
C LYS A 58 -15.65 -8.38 -12.20
N TYR A 59 -15.54 -9.69 -12.38
CA TYR A 59 -14.37 -10.45 -11.92
C TYR A 59 -13.10 -10.10 -12.71
N ILE A 60 -13.24 -9.81 -14.00
CA ILE A 60 -12.11 -9.34 -14.82
C ILE A 60 -11.61 -7.98 -14.31
N GLU A 61 -12.52 -7.05 -14.01
CA GLU A 61 -12.15 -5.76 -13.44
C GLU A 61 -11.44 -5.90 -12.08
N GLU A 62 -11.98 -6.72 -11.18
CA GLU A 62 -11.33 -6.99 -9.88
C GLU A 62 -9.95 -7.61 -10.07
N ALA A 63 -9.80 -8.59 -10.98
CA ALA A 63 -8.51 -9.23 -11.25
C ALA A 63 -7.47 -8.24 -11.80
N VAL A 64 -7.87 -7.30 -12.66
CA VAL A 64 -6.97 -6.23 -13.16
C VAL A 64 -6.54 -5.31 -12.02
N LEU A 65 -7.47 -4.90 -11.15
CA LEU A 65 -7.15 -4.07 -9.98
C LEU A 65 -6.23 -4.80 -9.01
N HIS A 66 -6.52 -6.08 -8.73
CA HIS A 66 -5.69 -6.94 -7.89
C HIS A 66 -4.28 -7.04 -8.46
N SER A 67 -4.11 -7.33 -9.75
CA SER A 67 -2.79 -7.41 -10.38
C SER A 67 -1.98 -6.12 -10.23
N ASN A 68 -2.62 -4.95 -10.35
CA ASN A 68 -1.95 -3.66 -10.17
C ASN A 68 -1.48 -3.46 -8.72
N LEU A 69 -2.29 -3.89 -7.75
CA LEU A 69 -1.92 -3.86 -6.33
C LEU A 69 -0.74 -4.79 -6.04
N SER A 70 -0.72 -5.99 -6.61
CA SER A 70 0.40 -6.93 -6.44
C SER A 70 1.73 -6.37 -6.98
N LEU A 71 1.70 -5.67 -8.12
CA LEU A 71 2.90 -4.99 -8.66
C LEU A 71 3.43 -3.90 -7.71
N LEU A 72 2.55 -3.14 -7.07
CA LEU A 72 2.94 -2.15 -6.08
C LEU A 72 3.52 -2.78 -4.81
N LEU A 73 3.01 -3.93 -4.36
CA LEU A 73 3.60 -4.68 -3.25
C LEU A 73 5.02 -5.14 -3.57
N GLU A 74 5.26 -5.62 -4.78
CA GLU A 74 6.59 -6.02 -5.24
C GLU A 74 7.55 -4.83 -5.25
N GLN A 75 7.13 -3.67 -5.77
CA GLN A 75 7.91 -2.43 -5.72
C GLN A 75 8.21 -2.00 -4.27
N GLY A 76 7.22 -2.06 -3.38
CA GLY A 76 7.40 -1.77 -1.96
C GLY A 76 8.39 -2.70 -1.29
N TYR A 77 8.40 -3.98 -1.67
CA TYR A 77 9.38 -4.95 -1.19
C TYR A 77 10.81 -4.61 -1.65
N GLN A 78 11.01 -4.16 -2.89
CA GLN A 78 12.31 -3.67 -3.37
C GLN A 78 12.80 -2.43 -2.59
N HIS A 79 11.88 -1.51 -2.27
CA HIS A 79 12.19 -0.36 -1.42
C HIS A 79 12.54 -0.77 0.01
N ALA A 80 11.83 -1.74 0.58
CA ALA A 80 12.13 -2.30 1.89
C ALA A 80 13.52 -2.98 1.90
N MET A 81 13.88 -3.74 0.87
CA MET A 81 15.22 -4.29 0.71
C MET A 81 16.27 -3.18 0.69
N THR A 82 16.06 -2.14 -0.13
CA THR A 82 16.98 -1.01 -0.25
C THR A 82 17.23 -0.35 1.10
N LEU A 83 16.18 -0.08 1.88
CA LEU A 83 16.30 0.46 3.24
C LEU A 83 17.02 -0.51 4.18
N TYR A 84 16.66 -1.79 4.14
CA TYR A 84 17.25 -2.82 5.00
C TYR A 84 18.75 -2.99 4.75
N THR A 85 19.19 -3.00 3.48
CA THR A 85 20.59 -3.14 3.11
C THR A 85 21.36 -1.83 3.13
N TRP A 86 20.70 -0.69 3.38
CA TRP A 86 21.36 0.62 3.45
C TRP A 86 22.44 0.64 4.53
N ARG A 87 23.66 0.99 4.12
CA ARG A 87 24.83 1.22 4.99
C ARG A 87 25.28 2.67 4.84
N CYS A 88 25.77 3.25 5.93
CA CYS A 88 26.08 4.66 6.01
C CYS A 88 27.28 5.04 5.12
N CYS A 89 27.04 5.79 4.05
CA CYS A 89 28.08 6.33 3.19
C CYS A 89 28.80 7.52 3.85
N SER A 90 28.08 8.34 4.60
CA SER A 90 28.62 9.55 5.26
C SER A 90 29.68 9.24 6.32
N ARG A 91 29.70 8.04 6.89
CA ARG A 91 30.79 7.57 7.77
C ARG A 91 32.10 7.33 7.03
N ALA A 92 32.05 7.05 5.73
CA ALA A 92 33.23 6.85 4.89
C ALA A 92 33.75 8.18 4.30
N ILE A 93 32.95 9.23 4.30
CA ILE A 93 33.35 10.55 3.82
C ILE A 93 34.42 11.12 4.77
N PRO A 94 35.54 11.66 4.26
CA PRO A 94 36.56 12.31 5.07
C PRO A 94 36.06 13.67 5.57
N THR A 95 35.10 13.66 6.49
CA THR A 95 34.55 14.85 7.17
C THR A 95 34.91 14.91 8.65
N ASN A 96 35.22 13.77 9.30
CA ASN A 96 35.44 13.73 10.76
C ASN A 96 36.52 12.74 11.24
N ASN A 97 37.20 12.00 10.35
CA ASN A 97 38.14 10.98 10.79
C ASN A 97 39.57 11.54 10.83
N LEU A 98 40.10 11.61 12.05
CA LEU A 98 41.54 11.53 12.29
C LEU A 98 42.02 10.21 11.68
N ILE A 99 42.51 10.25 10.44
CA ILE A 99 43.28 9.15 9.92
C ILE A 99 44.66 9.30 10.55
N TYR A 100 44.95 8.49 11.57
CA TYR A 100 46.32 8.26 12.04
C TYR A 100 47.08 7.44 10.98
N LEU A 101 47.25 8.02 9.79
CA LEU A 101 48.32 7.62 8.89
C LEU A 101 49.41 8.66 9.08
N VAL A 102 50.52 8.17 9.61
CA VAL A 102 51.85 8.78 9.69
C VAL A 102 51.94 10.09 8.86
N ASN A 103 52.01 11.22 9.57
CA ASN A 103 52.44 12.55 9.11
C ASN A 103 51.50 13.55 8.41
N TYR A 104 50.18 13.37 8.29
CA TYR A 104 49.33 14.50 7.88
C TYR A 104 48.00 14.61 8.63
N GLN A 105 47.88 15.68 9.41
CA GLN A 105 46.68 16.06 10.15
C GLN A 105 45.70 16.82 9.24
N TYR A 106 44.93 16.11 8.42
CA TYR A 106 43.82 16.72 7.68
C TYR A 106 42.55 16.67 8.52
N LEU A 107 42.42 17.64 9.42
CA LEU A 107 41.18 17.91 10.14
C LEU A 107 40.29 18.80 9.27
N VAL A 108 39.09 18.32 8.91
CA VAL A 108 37.98 19.16 8.44
C VAL A 108 37.40 19.94 9.64
N LYS A 109 38.24 20.72 10.32
CA LYS A 109 37.84 21.55 11.47
C LYS A 109 37.87 23.04 11.15
N SER A 110 38.57 23.48 10.10
CA SER A 110 38.65 24.89 9.71
C SER A 110 37.93 25.14 8.38
N PRO A 111 37.21 26.27 8.21
CA PRO A 111 36.70 26.72 6.92
C PRO A 111 37.80 26.92 5.84
N GLU A 112 39.07 26.93 6.23
CA GLU A 112 40.26 27.19 5.40
C GLU A 112 40.90 25.92 4.78
N GLN A 113 40.26 24.75 4.88
CA GLN A 113 40.82 23.53 4.32
C GLN A 113 40.88 23.60 2.76
N PRO A 114 42.05 23.39 2.14
CA PRO A 114 42.23 23.60 0.70
C PRO A 114 41.44 22.62 -0.17
N ASN A 115 41.27 21.37 0.26
CA ASN A 115 40.52 20.34 -0.48
C ASN A 115 39.02 20.26 -0.12
N ARG A 116 38.47 21.27 0.55
CA ARG A 116 37.06 21.29 0.97
C ARG A 116 36.09 21.21 -0.21
N ILE A 117 36.41 21.89 -1.31
CA ILE A 117 35.59 21.90 -2.53
C ILE A 117 35.56 20.49 -3.14
N GLU A 118 36.74 19.90 -3.35
CA GLU A 118 36.89 18.55 -3.91
C GLU A 118 36.14 17.49 -3.09
N ILE A 119 36.22 17.54 -1.75
CA ILE A 119 35.47 16.61 -0.88
C ILE A 119 33.96 16.76 -1.10
N TYR A 120 33.45 17.98 -1.20
CA TYR A 120 32.03 18.20 -1.45
C TYR A 120 31.59 17.79 -2.86
N GLU A 121 32.42 18.01 -3.88
CA GLU A 121 32.14 17.54 -5.23
C GLU A 121 32.05 16.02 -5.26
N LYS A 122 33.02 15.32 -4.67
CA LYS A 122 32.99 13.84 -4.57
C LYS A 122 31.88 13.31 -3.68
N THR A 123 31.50 14.06 -2.64
CA THR A 123 30.34 13.72 -1.79
C THR A 123 29.04 13.78 -2.59
N VAL A 124 28.84 14.83 -3.38
CA VAL A 124 27.65 14.96 -4.24
C VAL A 124 27.66 13.86 -5.29
N GLU A 125 28.77 13.64 -5.99
CA GLU A 125 28.92 12.59 -7.01
C GLU A 125 28.56 11.20 -6.47
N ALA A 126 29.06 10.84 -5.28
CA ALA A 126 28.81 9.52 -4.69
C ALA A 126 27.39 9.37 -4.11
N LEU A 127 26.84 10.41 -3.48
CA LEU A 127 25.54 10.32 -2.79
C LEU A 127 24.34 10.65 -3.68
N GLN A 128 24.53 11.35 -4.79
CA GLN A 128 23.44 11.71 -5.71
C GLN A 128 22.58 10.52 -6.17
N PRO A 129 23.14 9.37 -6.64
CA PRO A 129 22.32 8.22 -7.01
C PRO A 129 21.59 7.60 -5.82
N GLU A 130 22.16 7.66 -4.61
CA GLU A 130 21.52 7.17 -3.39
C GLU A 130 20.37 8.09 -2.97
N VAL A 131 20.54 9.41 -3.07
CA VAL A 131 19.46 10.37 -2.82
C VAL A 131 18.31 10.20 -3.81
N ALA A 132 18.59 9.88 -5.07
CA ALA A 132 17.53 9.55 -6.03
C ALA A 132 16.68 8.34 -5.59
N LYS A 133 17.30 7.32 -4.96
CA LYS A 133 16.55 6.19 -4.37
C LYS A 133 15.68 6.65 -3.20
N LEU A 134 16.17 7.56 -2.36
CA LEU A 134 15.38 8.11 -1.23
C LEU A 134 14.17 8.93 -1.72
N MET A 135 14.36 9.70 -2.79
CA MET A 135 13.27 10.40 -3.47
C MET A 135 12.25 9.41 -4.02
N ALA A 136 12.71 8.34 -4.69
CA ALA A 136 11.83 7.29 -5.20
C ALA A 136 11.03 6.64 -4.06
N ILE A 137 11.64 6.34 -2.91
CA ILE A 137 10.95 5.77 -1.73
C ILE A 137 9.88 6.73 -1.20
N MET A 138 10.19 8.03 -1.09
CA MET A 138 9.23 9.03 -0.64
C MET A 138 8.03 9.12 -1.59
N HIS A 139 8.28 9.27 -2.89
CA HIS A 139 7.24 9.36 -3.91
C HIS A 139 6.40 8.07 -4.00
N PHE A 140 7.06 6.91 -3.96
CA PHE A 140 6.39 5.61 -3.88
C PHE A 140 5.46 5.54 -2.67
N SER A 141 5.94 5.91 -1.48
CA SER A 141 5.14 5.83 -0.25
C SER A 141 3.88 6.70 -0.35
N MET A 142 4.00 7.91 -0.91
CA MET A 142 2.86 8.81 -1.12
C MET A 142 1.86 8.24 -2.12
N ASN A 143 2.35 7.77 -3.28
CA ASN A 143 1.52 7.19 -4.34
C ASN A 143 0.83 5.88 -3.90
N ALA A 144 1.54 5.02 -3.16
CA ALA A 144 1.01 3.77 -2.66
C ALA A 144 -0.09 4.01 -1.62
N ILE A 145 0.08 4.98 -0.71
CA ILE A 145 -0.97 5.38 0.25
C ILE A 145 -2.21 5.88 -0.51
N ASP A 146 -2.04 6.77 -1.50
CA ASP A 146 -3.16 7.29 -2.26
C ASP A 146 -3.90 6.18 -3.02
N THR A 147 -3.17 5.32 -3.72
CA THR A 147 -3.73 4.18 -4.46
C THR A 147 -4.49 3.23 -3.53
N PHE A 148 -3.91 2.89 -2.38
CA PHE A 148 -4.55 2.06 -1.36
C PHE A 148 -5.83 2.71 -0.82
N CYS A 149 -5.77 3.99 -0.44
CA CYS A 149 -6.93 4.71 0.08
C CYS A 149 -8.04 4.86 -0.98
N ASN A 150 -7.68 4.99 -2.26
CA ASN A 150 -8.66 5.00 -3.35
C ASN A 150 -9.39 3.66 -3.47
N GLN A 151 -8.70 2.53 -3.28
CA GLN A 151 -9.34 1.21 -3.24
C GLN A 151 -10.24 1.05 -2.02
N VAL A 152 -9.79 1.47 -0.84
CA VAL A 152 -10.61 1.47 0.37
C VAL A 152 -11.89 2.30 0.16
N ARG A 153 -11.75 3.52 -0.38
CA ARG A 153 -12.90 4.39 -0.67
C ARG A 153 -13.89 3.76 -1.66
N ARG A 154 -13.37 3.06 -2.69
CA ARG A 154 -14.20 2.35 -3.67
C ARG A 154 -15.01 1.22 -3.02
N LEU A 155 -14.38 0.43 -2.16
CA LEU A 155 -15.00 -0.72 -1.51
C LEU A 155 -15.95 -0.34 -0.37
N CYS A 156 -15.71 0.80 0.29
CA CYS A 156 -16.60 1.34 1.32
C CYS A 156 -17.83 2.06 0.74
N HIS A 157 -17.93 2.25 -0.58
CA HIS A 157 -19.11 2.85 -1.18
C HIS A 157 -20.37 2.00 -0.90
N HIS A 158 -21.47 2.64 -0.50
CA HIS A 158 -22.70 1.97 -0.05
C HIS A 158 -23.25 0.89 -1.01
N GLU A 159 -23.12 1.09 -2.32
CA GLU A 159 -23.52 0.07 -3.32
C GLU A 159 -22.51 -1.08 -3.38
N LYS A 160 -21.21 -0.79 -3.27
CA LYS A 160 -20.13 -1.77 -3.36
C LYS A 160 -19.99 -2.60 -2.09
N ARG A 161 -20.35 -2.05 -0.92
CA ARG A 161 -20.34 -2.76 0.36
C ARG A 161 -21.29 -3.97 0.40
N LYS A 162 -22.33 -3.95 -0.44
CA LYS A 162 -23.28 -5.07 -0.60
C LYS A 162 -22.80 -6.12 -1.60
N GLU A 163 -21.77 -5.81 -2.37
CA GLU A 163 -21.20 -6.74 -3.34
C GLU A 163 -20.16 -7.64 -2.66
N PHE A 164 -19.98 -8.83 -3.20
CA PHE A 164 -18.93 -9.76 -2.78
C PHE A 164 -17.54 -9.19 -3.11
N VAL A 165 -16.60 -9.32 -2.17
CA VAL A 165 -15.17 -9.03 -2.34
C VAL A 165 -14.41 -10.32 -2.12
N SER A 166 -13.48 -10.68 -3.02
CA SER A 166 -12.74 -11.93 -2.86
C SER A 166 -11.80 -11.90 -1.64
N GLU A 167 -11.68 -13.04 -0.96
CA GLU A 167 -10.74 -13.22 0.17
C GLU A 167 -9.30 -12.90 -0.24
N ALA A 168 -8.91 -13.30 -1.45
CA ALA A 168 -7.57 -13.01 -1.98
C ALA A 168 -7.33 -11.49 -2.08
N TYR A 169 -8.32 -10.72 -2.51
CA TYR A 169 -8.22 -9.26 -2.57
C TYR A 169 -8.13 -8.64 -1.16
N LEU A 170 -8.91 -9.14 -0.19
CA LEU A 170 -8.82 -8.71 1.21
C LEU A 170 -7.43 -8.99 1.81
N LEU A 171 -6.85 -10.15 1.52
CA LEU A 171 -5.48 -10.48 1.95
C LEU A 171 -4.46 -9.51 1.36
N THR A 172 -4.56 -9.20 0.06
CA THR A 172 -3.68 -8.20 -0.57
C THR A 172 -3.81 -6.85 0.12
N LEU A 173 -5.01 -6.40 0.49
CA LEU A 173 -5.17 -5.18 1.29
C LEU A 173 -4.47 -5.28 2.66
N GLY A 174 -4.54 -6.43 3.32
CA GLY A 174 -3.77 -6.72 4.54
C GLY A 174 -2.25 -6.64 4.33
N GLU A 175 -1.75 -7.21 3.23
CA GLU A 175 -0.33 -7.15 2.86
C GLU A 175 0.15 -5.71 2.62
N PHE A 176 -0.70 -4.84 2.08
CA PHE A 176 -0.41 -3.40 1.94
C PHE A 176 -0.23 -2.71 3.29
N ILE A 177 -1.10 -2.99 4.26
CA ILE A 177 -1.00 -2.43 5.62
C ILE A 177 0.32 -2.86 6.25
N ASN A 178 0.67 -4.15 6.14
CA ASN A 178 1.94 -4.67 6.60
C ASN A 178 3.13 -4.04 5.83
N MET A 179 3.03 -3.83 4.51
CA MET A 179 4.07 -3.17 3.71
C MET A 179 4.36 -1.76 4.22
N PHE A 180 3.32 -0.96 4.49
CA PHE A 180 3.48 0.38 5.07
C PHE A 180 4.16 0.32 6.45
N ALA A 181 3.76 -0.63 7.29
CA ALA A 181 4.39 -0.83 8.59
C ALA A 181 5.89 -1.17 8.46
N VAL A 182 6.25 -2.12 7.58
CA VAL A 182 7.64 -2.52 7.33
C VAL A 182 8.47 -1.35 6.81
N LEU A 183 7.98 -0.60 5.84
CA LEU A 183 8.69 0.55 5.28
C LEU A 183 8.95 1.63 6.33
N ASP A 184 7.96 1.95 7.17
CA ASP A 184 8.09 2.99 8.18
C ASP A 184 9.05 2.56 9.32
N GLU A 185 8.94 1.31 9.78
CA GLU A 185 9.85 0.76 10.80
C GLU A 185 11.31 0.72 10.29
N LEU A 186 11.53 0.25 9.05
CA LEU A 186 12.86 0.23 8.45
C LEU A 186 13.43 1.65 8.30
N LYS A 187 12.59 2.60 7.85
CA LYS A 187 12.97 4.01 7.75
C LYS A 187 13.33 4.59 9.12
N ASN A 188 12.52 4.34 10.15
CA ASN A 188 12.72 4.83 11.51
C ASN A 188 14.04 4.28 12.13
N MET A 189 14.32 2.98 11.92
CA MET A 189 15.52 2.34 12.45
C MET A 189 16.82 2.79 11.76
N LYS A 190 16.74 3.21 10.49
CA LYS A 190 17.90 3.51 9.65
C LYS A 190 18.35 4.96 9.75
N SER A 191 18.95 5.33 10.89
CA SER A 191 19.60 6.65 11.08
C SER A 191 20.64 7.00 10.00
N SER A 192 21.25 5.98 9.38
CA SER A 192 22.21 6.14 8.28
C SER A 192 21.61 6.87 7.07
N VAL A 193 20.35 6.58 6.73
CA VAL A 193 19.64 7.22 5.60
C VAL A 193 19.53 8.73 5.83
N LYS A 194 19.08 9.14 7.02
CA LYS A 194 18.96 10.55 7.40
C LYS A 194 20.32 11.25 7.39
N ASN A 195 21.36 10.59 7.88
CA ASN A 195 22.71 11.14 7.94
C ASN A 195 23.32 11.32 6.54
N ASP A 196 23.17 10.33 5.65
CA ASP A 196 23.69 10.37 4.29
C ASP A 196 23.02 11.49 3.50
N TYR A 197 21.69 11.60 3.58
CA TYR A 197 20.97 12.71 2.95
C TYR A 197 21.38 14.08 3.53
N SER A 198 21.59 14.17 4.86
CA SER A 198 22.05 15.41 5.49
C SER A 198 23.48 15.80 5.07
N ALA A 199 24.35 14.82 4.81
CA ALA A 199 25.69 15.05 4.26
C ALA A 199 25.62 15.55 2.82
N TYR A 200 24.81 14.90 1.98
CA TYR A 200 24.54 15.35 0.61
C TYR A 200 23.99 16.77 0.57
N ARG A 201 22.94 17.07 1.35
CA ARG A 201 22.28 18.38 1.36
C ARG A 201 23.26 19.50 1.71
N ARG A 202 24.14 19.29 2.69
CA ARG A 202 25.17 20.28 3.06
C ARG A 202 26.17 20.53 1.93
N ALA A 203 26.65 19.47 1.27
CA ALA A 203 27.59 19.58 0.16
C ALA A 203 26.94 20.27 -1.06
N ALA A 204 25.73 19.84 -1.43
CA ALA A 204 24.98 20.37 -2.57
C ALA A 204 24.60 21.86 -2.39
N GLN A 205 24.23 22.27 -1.17
CA GLN A 205 23.98 23.68 -0.84
C GLN A 205 25.25 24.54 -0.94
N PHE A 206 26.39 24.02 -0.46
CA PHE A 206 27.66 24.73 -0.54
C PHE A 206 28.08 24.95 -2.01
N LEU A 207 27.92 23.92 -2.85
CA LEU A 207 28.24 23.97 -4.28
C LEU A 207 27.17 24.66 -5.14
N ARG A 208 26.06 25.12 -4.53
CA ARG A 208 24.91 25.72 -5.22
C ARG A 208 24.29 24.81 -6.32
N VAL A 209 24.33 23.50 -6.11
CA VAL A 209 23.73 22.50 -7.02
C VAL A 209 22.20 22.53 -6.95
N ILE A 210 21.64 22.91 -5.79
CA ILE A 210 20.20 23.09 -5.59
C ILE A 210 19.89 24.58 -5.73
N SER A 211 19.69 25.04 -6.97
CA SER A 211 19.40 26.45 -7.29
C SER A 211 17.91 26.72 -7.51
N ASP A 212 17.17 25.72 -8.00
CA ASP A 212 15.81 25.93 -8.52
C ASP A 212 14.76 25.79 -7.41
N SER A 213 13.71 26.60 -7.49
CA SER A 213 12.65 26.65 -6.45
C SER A 213 11.93 25.30 -6.27
N THR A 214 11.73 24.54 -7.35
CA THR A 214 11.14 23.19 -7.34
C THR A 214 12.05 22.20 -6.62
N ALA A 215 13.34 22.15 -6.98
CA ALA A 215 14.34 21.28 -6.37
C ALA A 215 14.53 21.60 -4.87
N LEU A 216 14.45 22.88 -4.48
CA LEU A 216 14.52 23.28 -3.08
C LEU A 216 13.31 22.76 -2.28
N THR A 217 12.12 22.83 -2.86
CA THR A 217 10.88 22.31 -2.25
C THR A 217 10.94 20.80 -2.09
N GLU A 218 11.37 20.07 -3.13
CA GLU A 218 11.55 18.62 -3.09
C GLU A 218 12.57 18.21 -2.02
N SER A 219 13.70 18.92 -1.96
CA SER A 219 14.73 18.68 -0.96
C SER A 219 14.22 18.90 0.47
N GLN A 220 13.37 19.91 0.66
CA GLN A 220 12.74 20.17 1.95
C GLN A 220 11.72 19.08 2.32
N ASN A 221 10.90 18.63 1.36
CA ASN A 221 9.95 17.55 1.56
C ASN A 221 10.64 16.25 1.97
N LEU A 222 11.72 15.87 1.27
CA LEU A 222 12.51 14.69 1.64
C LEU A 222 13.15 14.83 3.02
N SER A 223 13.65 16.03 3.36
CA SER A 223 14.19 16.30 4.70
C SER A 223 13.15 16.04 5.79
N MET A 224 11.93 16.54 5.59
CA MET A 224 10.84 16.35 6.54
C MET A 224 10.41 14.88 6.62
N PHE A 225 10.26 14.22 5.47
CA PHE A 225 9.92 12.80 5.38
C PHE A 225 10.90 11.94 6.18
N LEU A 226 12.21 12.12 5.98
CA LEU A 226 13.24 11.36 6.68
C LEU A 226 13.37 11.73 8.17
N ALA A 227 13.05 12.97 8.56
CA ALA A 227 13.21 13.44 9.93
C ALA A 227 12.04 13.08 10.85
N THR A 228 10.82 12.98 10.31
CA THR A 228 9.63 12.63 11.10
C THR A 228 9.52 11.12 11.27
N ASN A 229 9.50 10.65 12.50
CA ASN A 229 9.21 9.24 12.80
C ASN A 229 7.73 8.94 12.52
N ASP A 230 7.44 7.70 12.13
CA ASP A 230 6.09 7.19 11.88
C ASP A 230 5.33 7.99 10.80
N LYS A 231 6.08 8.56 9.84
CA LYS A 231 5.52 9.47 8.85
C LYS A 231 4.57 8.74 7.90
N ILE A 232 4.93 7.53 7.45
CA ILE A 232 4.11 6.74 6.54
C ILE A 232 2.83 6.31 7.25
N ARG A 233 2.94 5.80 8.48
CA ARG A 233 1.81 5.40 9.33
C ARG A 233 0.87 6.57 9.61
N THR A 234 1.41 7.74 9.95
CA THR A 234 0.61 8.94 10.21
C THR A 234 -0.13 9.39 8.96
N MET A 235 0.53 9.40 7.81
CA MET A 235 -0.10 9.75 6.53
C MET A 235 -1.23 8.78 6.18
N LEU A 236 -0.97 7.46 6.28
CA LEU A 236 -1.98 6.44 6.04
C LEU A 236 -3.20 6.62 6.97
N LYS A 237 -2.96 6.81 8.27
CA LYS A 237 -4.02 7.02 9.27
C LYS A 237 -4.86 8.25 8.96
N THR A 238 -4.22 9.37 8.61
CA THR A 238 -4.94 10.61 8.25
C THR A 238 -5.77 10.43 6.99
N SER A 239 -5.25 9.75 5.95
CA SER A 239 -5.97 9.51 4.70
C SER A 239 -7.13 8.54 4.87
N LEU A 240 -6.96 7.47 5.67
CA LEU A 240 -8.03 6.51 5.95
C LEU A 240 -9.17 7.12 6.77
N ALA A 241 -8.85 7.97 7.76
CA ALA A 241 -9.85 8.63 8.59
C ALA A 241 -10.78 9.58 7.84
N GLN A 242 -10.46 9.91 6.57
CA GLN A 242 -11.33 10.71 5.69
C GLN A 242 -12.36 9.84 4.93
N ILE A 243 -12.28 8.52 5.02
CA ILE A 243 -13.16 7.59 4.32
C ILE A 243 -14.19 7.07 5.31
N GLU A 244 -15.47 7.22 4.99
CA GLU A 244 -16.55 6.68 5.81
C GLU A 244 -16.61 5.14 5.69
N GLY A 245 -16.73 4.43 6.81
CA GLY A 245 -16.83 2.97 6.86
C GLY A 245 -15.53 2.22 6.54
N TYR A 246 -14.37 2.89 6.59
CA TYR A 246 -13.08 2.22 6.37
C TYR A 246 -12.79 1.14 7.41
N GLU A 247 -13.25 1.35 8.65
CA GLU A 247 -13.09 0.41 9.76
C GLU A 247 -13.80 -0.92 9.50
N GLU A 248 -14.95 -0.92 8.82
CA GLU A 248 -15.66 -2.16 8.52
C GLU A 248 -14.89 -3.00 7.49
N LEU A 249 -14.33 -2.35 6.46
CA LEU A 249 -13.48 -3.05 5.49
C LEU A 249 -12.23 -3.62 6.15
N LEU A 250 -11.60 -2.86 7.04
CA LEU A 250 -10.45 -3.36 7.81
C LEU A 250 -10.85 -4.52 8.72
N ALA A 251 -12.05 -4.50 9.30
CA ALA A 251 -12.56 -5.61 10.08
C ALA A 251 -12.74 -6.87 9.21
N ASP A 252 -13.21 -6.75 7.95
CA ASP A 252 -13.30 -7.88 7.03
C ASP A 252 -11.93 -8.50 6.72
N VAL A 253 -10.91 -7.66 6.52
CA VAL A 253 -9.52 -8.10 6.34
C VAL A 253 -9.04 -8.87 7.57
N VAL A 254 -9.23 -8.31 8.78
CA VAL A 254 -8.82 -8.96 10.03
C VAL A 254 -9.57 -10.28 10.25
N ASN A 255 -10.88 -10.30 10.04
CA ASN A 255 -11.71 -11.50 10.20
C ASN A 255 -11.27 -12.60 9.22
N THR A 256 -10.95 -12.24 7.98
CA THR A 256 -10.40 -13.17 6.98
C THR A 256 -9.06 -13.74 7.46
N SER A 257 -8.15 -12.89 7.96
CA SER A 257 -6.87 -13.34 8.51
C SER A 257 -7.02 -14.28 9.71
N VAL A 258 -7.93 -13.98 10.63
CA VAL A 258 -8.25 -14.83 11.79
C VAL A 258 -8.81 -16.17 11.32
N HIS A 259 -9.80 -16.16 10.43
CA HIS A 259 -10.41 -17.36 9.88
C HIS A 259 -9.37 -18.27 9.22
N MET A 260 -8.49 -17.71 8.39
CA MET A 260 -7.43 -18.47 7.73
C MET A 260 -6.39 -19.00 8.72
N PHE A 261 -6.06 -18.24 9.76
CA PHE A 261 -5.11 -18.66 10.77
C PHE A 261 -5.64 -19.83 11.61
N GLU A 262 -6.88 -19.74 12.08
CA GLU A 262 -7.55 -20.76 12.90
C GLU A 262 -7.74 -22.07 12.13
N ASN A 263 -8.15 -21.98 10.87
CA ASN A 263 -8.39 -23.14 10.00
C ASN A 263 -7.13 -23.65 9.29
N LYS A 264 -5.96 -23.07 9.58
CA LYS A 264 -4.67 -23.44 8.98
C LYS A 264 -4.66 -23.35 7.45
N LEU A 265 -5.32 -22.33 6.90
CA LEU A 265 -5.35 -22.01 5.48
C LEU A 265 -4.08 -21.24 5.08
N TYR A 266 -2.93 -21.89 5.23
CA TYR A 266 -1.61 -21.38 4.82
C TYR A 266 -0.66 -22.55 4.63
N LEU A 267 0.37 -22.37 3.80
CA LEU A 267 1.37 -23.40 3.56
C LEU A 267 2.75 -22.97 4.09
N LEU A 268 3.18 -21.76 3.76
CA LEU A 268 4.51 -21.27 4.11
C LEU A 268 4.52 -20.56 5.48
N PRO A 269 5.64 -20.61 6.23
CA PRO A 269 5.77 -19.84 7.47
C PRO A 269 5.58 -18.32 7.27
N SER A 270 6.01 -17.79 6.12
CA SER A 270 5.82 -16.38 5.77
C SER A 270 4.35 -16.00 5.66
N GLU A 271 3.52 -16.86 5.05
CA GLU A 271 2.07 -16.68 4.92
C GLU A 271 1.42 -16.71 6.32
N LYS A 272 1.78 -17.72 7.13
CA LYS A 272 1.30 -17.82 8.52
C LYS A 272 1.61 -16.56 9.32
N HIS A 273 2.84 -16.06 9.23
CA HIS A 273 3.24 -14.86 9.95
C HIS A 273 2.57 -13.60 9.39
N MET A 274 2.21 -13.57 8.10
CA MET A 274 1.47 -12.45 7.51
C MET A 274 0.08 -12.31 8.14
N LEU A 275 -0.64 -13.41 8.37
CA LEU A 275 -1.98 -13.37 8.97
C LEU A 275 -2.01 -12.76 10.39
N VAL A 276 -0.88 -12.75 11.09
CA VAL A 276 -0.74 -12.22 12.46
C VAL A 276 -0.24 -10.78 12.48
N LYS A 277 0.45 -10.33 11.43
CA LYS A 277 1.05 -9.00 11.33
C LYS A 277 0.04 -7.99 10.82
#